data_AF-A0A392R907-F1
#
_entry.id   AF-A0A392R907-F1
#
_cell.length_a   1.000
_cell.length_b   1.000
_cell.length_c   1.000
_cell.angle_alpha   90.00
_cell.angle_beta   90.00
_cell.angle_gamma   90.00
#
_symmetry.space_group_name_H-M   'P 1'
#
loop_
_entity.id
_entity.type
_entity.pdbx_description
1 polymer ?
#
loop_
_entity_poly.entity_id
_entity_poly.type
_entity_poly.pdbx_seq_one_letter_code
_entity_poly.pdbx_strand_id
1 'polypeptide(L)' 'DLSKLNRNPAKVMYLSGHALESSLQPENSVPIKPWVHTDKDDTALVDFIPFLECKCDSS' A
#
# COMPACT_ATOMS: atom_id res chain seq x y z
N ASP A 1 -5.38 -6.66 -10.45
CA ASP A 1 -6.42 -7.62 -10.03
C ASP A 1 -5.87 -8.50 -8.92
N LEU A 2 -6.22 -8.19 -7.67
CA LEU A 2 -5.75 -8.89 -6.48
C LEU A 2 -6.43 -10.25 -6.28
N SER A 3 -7.56 -10.51 -6.94
CA SER A 3 -8.30 -11.78 -6.83
C SER A 3 -7.48 -12.99 -7.31
N LYS A 4 -6.49 -12.76 -8.19
CA LYS A 4 -5.60 -13.78 -8.75
C LYS A 4 -4.47 -14.21 -7.82
N LEU A 5 -4.31 -13.56 -6.66
CA LEU A 5 -3.22 -13.86 -5.72
C LEU A 5 -3.42 -15.15 -4.90
N ASN A 6 -4.61 -15.77 -4.96
CA ASN A 6 -4.98 -16.91 -4.13
C ASN A 6 -4.66 -16.65 -2.64
N ARG A 7 -5.14 -15.50 -2.15
CA ARG A 7 -5.02 -15.04 -0.76
C ARG A 7 -6.38 -14.54 -0.29
N ASN A 8 -6.59 -14.56 1.02
CA ASN A 8 -7.77 -13.92 1.61
C ASN A 8 -7.68 -12.40 1.38
N PRO A 9 -8.60 -11.77 0.63
CA PRO A 9 -8.57 -10.33 0.39
C PRO A 9 -8.57 -9.50 1.68
N ALA A 10 -9.16 -9.99 2.77
CA ALA A 10 -9.14 -9.29 4.06
C ALA A 10 -7.74 -9.21 4.70
N LYS A 11 -6.77 -9.98 4.20
CA LYS A 11 -5.36 -9.99 4.65
C LYS A 11 -4.39 -9.53 3.56
N VAL A 12 -4.89 -8.81 2.55
CA VAL A 12 -4.10 -8.29 1.43
C VAL A 12 -4.23 -6.79 1.38
N MET A 13 -3.11 -6.12 1.12
CA MET A 13 -3.06 -4.69 0.90
C MET A 13 -2.15 -4.39 -0.29
N TYR A 14 -2.54 -3.44 -1.13
CA TYR A 14 -1.82 -3.01 -2.31
C TYR A 14 -1.35 -1.56 -2.14
N LEU A 15 -0.05 -1.37 -1.94
CA LEU A 15 0.59 -0.07 -1.79
C LEU A 15 1.16 0.38 -3.15
N SER A 16 0.76 1.55 -3.65
CA SER A 16 1.25 2.07 -4.94
C SER A 16 1.04 3.57 -5.08
N GLY A 17 1.92 4.24 -5.84
CA GLY A 17 1.75 5.64 -6.22
C GLY A 17 0.51 5.91 -7.08
N HIS A 18 -0.02 4.86 -7.72
CA HIS A 18 -1.19 4.91 -8.60
C HIS A 18 -2.26 3.88 -8.17
N ALA A 19 -2.33 3.58 -6.86
CA ALA A 19 -3.15 2.48 -6.35
C ALA A 19 -4.64 2.62 -6.72
N LEU A 20 -5.19 3.84 -6.66
CA LEU A 20 -6.61 4.11 -6.91
C LEU A 20 -6.98 4.16 -8.39
N GLU A 21 -6.01 4.46 -9.27
CA GLU A 21 -6.24 4.58 -10.71
C GLU A 21 -6.18 3.22 -11.42
N SER A 22 -5.46 2.26 -10.84
CA SER A 22 -5.10 0.99 -11.49
C SER A 22 -5.71 -0.26 -10.85
N SER A 23 -6.35 -0.13 -9.68
CA SER A 23 -6.84 -1.27 -8.92
C SER A 23 -8.30 -1.58 -9.18
N LEU A 24 -8.61 -2.88 -9.24
CA LEU A 24 -9.98 -3.42 -9.27
C LEU A 24 -10.55 -3.64 -7.86
N GLN A 25 -9.75 -3.41 -6.83
CA GLN A 25 -10.09 -3.58 -5.42
C GLN A 25 -9.63 -2.33 -4.63
N PRO A 26 -10.30 -1.18 -4.79
CA PRO A 26 -9.93 0.07 -4.14
C PRO A 26 -9.90 -0.03 -2.60
N GLU A 27 -10.72 -0.90 -2.01
CA GLU A 27 -10.77 -1.18 -0.58
C GLU A 27 -9.47 -1.81 -0.03
N ASN A 28 -8.71 -2.51 -0.87
CA ASN A 28 -7.41 -3.06 -0.52
C ASN A 28 -6.26 -2.13 -0.90
N SER A 29 -6.55 -0.98 -1.51
CA SER A 29 -5.55 -0.12 -2.15
C SER A 29 -5.20 1.05 -1.26
N VAL A 30 -3.91 1.21 -0.98
CA VAL A 30 -3.38 2.34 -0.20
C VAL A 30 -2.47 3.17 -1.11
N PRO A 31 -2.79 4.45 -1.36
CA PRO A 31 -1.92 5.32 -2.11
C PRO A 31 -0.70 5.70 -1.28
N ILE A 32 0.46 5.79 -1.92
CA ILE A 32 1.69 6.36 -1.34
C ILE A 32 2.23 7.46 -2.25
N LYS A 33 2.96 8.42 -1.68
CA LYS A 33 3.67 9.43 -2.47
C LYS A 33 4.60 8.73 -3.49
N PRO A 34 4.47 9.02 -4.80
CA PRO A 34 5.43 8.53 -5.79
C PRO A 34 6.82 9.10 -5.49
N TRP A 35 7.82 8.24 -5.46
CA TRP A 35 9.20 8.69 -5.29
C TRP A 35 9.69 9.42 -6.54
N VAL A 36 10.40 10.52 -6.35
CA VAL A 36 11.05 11.28 -7.43
C VAL A 36 12.55 11.25 -7.23
N HIS A 37 13.29 11.05 -8.33
CA HIS A 37 14.74 10.84 -8.29
C HIS A 37 15.56 11.96 -7.63
N THR A 38 14.99 13.16 -7.51
CA THR A 38 15.62 14.32 -6.87
C THR A 38 15.43 14.37 -5.36
N ASP A 39 14.48 13.61 -4.81
CA ASP A 39 14.12 13.66 -3.40
C ASP A 39 14.91 12.60 -2.61
N LYS A 40 16.09 13.01 -2.14
CA LYS A 40 17.02 12.15 -1.38
C LYS A 40 16.61 11.97 0.08
N ASP A 41 15.76 12.85 0.59
CA ASP A 41 15.30 12.85 1.97
C ASP A 41 13.87 12.26 2.08
N ASP A 42 13.40 11.59 1.03
CA ASP A 42 12.09 10.96 1.02
C ASP A 42 12.02 9.84 2.07
N THR A 43 11.16 10.03 3.06
CA THR A 43 10.89 9.07 4.14
C THR A 43 9.55 8.38 3.97
N ALA A 44 8.85 8.50 2.83
CA ALA A 44 7.45 8.09 2.71
C ALA A 44 7.22 6.60 3.07
N LEU A 45 8.19 5.72 2.79
CA LEU A 45 8.13 4.31 3.19
C LEU A 45 8.37 4.11 4.69
N VAL A 46 9.25 4.89 5.30
CA VAL A 46 9.54 4.85 6.74
C VAL A 46 8.33 5.38 7.52
N ASP A 47 7.76 6.49 7.07
CA ASP A 47 6.55 7.10 7.65
C ASP A 47 5.32 6.17 7.56
N PHE A 48 5.37 5.18 6.67
CA PHE A 48 4.32 4.19 6.48
C PHE A 48 4.43 2.98 7.42
N ILE A 49 5.57 2.78 8.09
CA ILE A 49 5.79 1.66 9.02
C ILE A 49 4.74 1.62 10.14
N PRO A 50 4.42 2.73 10.85
CA PRO A 50 3.45 2.70 11.94
C PRO A 50 2.04 2.28 11.48
N PHE A 51 1.68 2.60 10.23
CA PHE A 51 0.40 2.19 9.65
C PHE A 51 0.37 0.67 9.41
N LEU A 52 1.47 0.08 8.93
CA LEU A 52 1.60 -1.36 8.74
C LEU A 52 1.52 -2.12 10.07
N GLU A 53 2.24 -1.65 11.08
CA GLU A 53 2.25 -2.26 12.42
C GLU A 53 0.85 -2.28 13.02
N CYS A 54 0.15 -1.15 12.98
CA CYS A 54 -1.24 -1.05 13.45
C CYS A 54 -2.17 -2.08 12.77
N LYS A 55 -2.02 -2.31 11.46
CA LYS A 55 -2.85 -3.25 10.69
C LYS A 55 -2.49 -4.72 10.92
N CYS A 56 -1.24 -5.02 11.20
CA CYS A 56 -0.79 -6.39 11.51
C CYS A 56 -1.15 -6.79 12.94
N ASP A 57 -1.03 -5.88 13.91
CA ASP A 57 -1.29 -6.16 15.33
C ASP A 57 -2.78 -6.31 15.66
N SER A 58 -3.66 -5.80 14.79
CA SER A 58 -5.11 -5.91 14.96
C SER A 58 -5.74 -7.11 14.22
N SER A 59 -4.93 -8.08 13.77
CA SER A 59 -5.35 -9.24 12.95
C SER A 59 -5.17 -10.61 13.58
#